data_AF-A0A369B2K3-F1
#
_entry.id   AF-A0A369B2K3-F1
#
_cell.length_a   1.000
_cell.length_b   1.000
_cell.length_c   1.000
_cell.angle_alpha   90.00
_cell.angle_beta   90.00
_cell.angle_gamma   90.00
#
_symmetry.space_group_name_H-M   'P 1'
#
loop_
_entity.id
_entity.type
_entity.pdbx_description
1 polymer ?
#
loop_
_entity_poly.entity_id
_entity_poly.type
_entity_poly.pdbx_seq_one_letter_code
_entity_poly.pdbx_strand_id
1 'polypeptide(L)'
;MIKEKTRIIPYSVNKQKVYFSTVMDEHNFSREIIYSSGEKECDIKEYFKKSIISIKSLQLAKTEKCLCFVNPDRPTEFWENSNKIDEHWIDGKTYLIEYKKDTEKHCLVVVLDYTLEKEVIIDYLEHNLLINEILFMDELSNCWIKKINSNEKVS
;
A
#
# COMPACT_ATOMS: atom_id res chain seq x y z
N MET A 1 20.40 -14.10 -21.17
CA MET A 1 20.27 -13.87 -19.71
C MET A 1 18.80 -13.91 -19.36
N ILE A 2 18.35 -14.96 -18.69
CA ILE A 2 17.00 -15.00 -18.13
C ILE A 2 17.06 -14.08 -16.92
N LYS A 3 16.37 -12.93 -16.95
CA LYS A 3 16.13 -12.18 -15.71
C LYS A 3 15.35 -13.13 -14.81
N GLU A 4 15.94 -13.55 -13.70
CA GLU A 4 15.15 -14.19 -12.64
C GLU A 4 14.00 -13.23 -12.35
N LYS A 5 12.76 -13.65 -12.61
CA LYS A 5 11.59 -12.89 -12.16
C LYS A 5 11.70 -12.88 -10.65
N THR A 6 12.11 -11.76 -10.06
CA THR A 6 12.05 -11.54 -8.62
C THR A 6 10.63 -11.87 -8.18
N ARG A 7 10.43 -13.02 -7.52
CA ARG A 7 9.11 -13.44 -7.05
C ARG A 7 8.73 -12.50 -5.92
N ILE A 8 7.93 -11.50 -6.23
CA ILE A 8 7.38 -10.58 -5.24
C ILE A 8 6.31 -11.34 -4.46
N ILE A 9 6.61 -11.60 -3.18
CA ILE A 9 5.67 -12.25 -2.26
C ILE A 9 4.79 -11.16 -1.66
N PRO A 10 3.45 -11.27 -1.78
CA PRO A 10 2.57 -10.29 -1.17
C PRO A 10 2.48 -10.46 0.35
N TYR A 11 2.26 -9.34 1.04
CA TYR A 11 2.08 -9.30 2.49
C TYR A 11 0.64 -8.94 2.84
N SER A 12 0.11 -9.53 3.92
CA SER A 12 -1.16 -9.10 4.50
C SER A 12 -0.98 -7.81 5.28
N VAL A 13 -1.70 -6.78 4.87
CA VAL A 13 -1.57 -5.42 5.38
C VAL A 13 -2.92 -4.84 5.78
N ASN A 14 -2.87 -3.75 6.52
CA ASN A 14 -4.00 -2.89 6.84
C ASN A 14 -4.06 -1.75 5.81
N LYS A 15 -5.24 -1.50 5.24
CA LYS A 15 -5.60 -0.28 4.51
C LYS A 15 -6.49 0.57 5.40
N GLN A 16 -6.24 1.88 5.44
CA GLN A 16 -7.05 2.81 6.19
C GLN A 16 -7.03 4.18 5.53
N LYS A 17 -8.15 4.90 5.53
CA LYS A 17 -8.18 6.30 5.12
C LYS A 17 -7.80 7.19 6.30
N VAL A 18 -6.84 8.09 6.09
CA VAL A 18 -6.44 9.12 7.05
C VAL A 18 -6.98 10.47 6.60
N TYR A 19 -7.47 11.24 7.56
CA TYR A 19 -7.91 12.62 7.37
C TYR A 19 -7.09 13.51 8.30
N PHE A 20 -6.54 14.60 7.76
CA PHE A 20 -5.75 15.53 8.57
C PHE A 20 -5.83 16.96 8.04
N SER A 21 -5.56 17.93 8.92
CA SER A 21 -5.39 19.34 8.55
C SER A 21 -4.16 19.90 9.26
N THR A 22 -3.62 21.01 8.77
CA THR A 22 -2.49 21.69 9.41
C THR A 22 -2.95 23.02 10.02
N VAL A 23 -2.14 23.61 10.89
CA VAL A 23 -2.41 24.95 11.45
C VAL A 23 -2.24 26.03 10.38
N MET A 24 -1.34 25.82 9.41
CA MET A 24 -1.02 26.78 8.35
C MET A 24 -2.02 26.71 7.19
N ASP A 25 -2.60 25.53 6.97
CA ASP A 25 -3.53 25.25 5.89
C ASP A 25 -4.80 24.60 6.48
N GLU A 26 -5.89 25.37 6.53
CA GLU A 26 -7.19 24.92 7.05
C GLU A 26 -7.89 23.91 6.13
N HIS A 27 -7.32 23.59 4.97
CA HIS A 27 -7.84 22.53 4.12
C HIS A 27 -7.72 21.15 4.79
N ASN A 28 -8.77 20.35 4.65
CA ASN A 28 -8.76 18.96 5.08
C ASN A 28 -8.16 18.08 3.97
N PHE A 29 -7.03 17.45 4.28
CA PHE A 29 -6.40 16.45 3.45
C PHE A 29 -6.98 15.08 3.77
N SER A 30 -7.12 14.25 2.74
CA SER A 30 -7.43 12.84 2.93
C SER A 30 -6.58 11.97 2.02
N ARG A 31 -6.06 10.87 2.55
CA ARG A 31 -5.28 9.91 1.78
C ARG A 31 -5.48 8.50 2.31
N GLU A 32 -5.29 7.50 1.47
CA GLU A 32 -5.22 6.11 1.92
C GLU A 32 -3.80 5.76 2.35
N ILE A 33 -3.70 5.05 3.47
CA ILE A 33 -2.43 4.52 4.00
C ILE A 33 -2.50 3.00 4.12
N ILE A 34 -1.37 2.36 3.82
CA ILE A 34 -1.18 0.92 3.83
C ILE A 34 -0.02 0.57 4.76
N TYR A 35 -0.25 -0.25 5.78
CA TYR A 35 0.76 -0.54 6.80
C TYR A 35 0.66 -1.97 7.32
N SER A 36 1.71 -2.45 7.98
CA SER A 36 1.77 -3.81 8.51
C SER A 36 0.60 -4.10 9.45
N SER A 37 0.09 -5.32 9.38
CA SER A 37 -1.07 -5.74 10.18
C SER A 37 -0.85 -5.69 11.70
N GLY A 38 0.41 -5.69 12.16
CA GLY A 38 0.80 -5.62 13.57
C GLY A 38 0.97 -4.20 14.15
N GLU A 39 0.92 -3.16 13.31
CA GLU A 39 1.07 -1.77 13.76
C GLU A 39 -0.13 -1.32 14.60
N LYS A 40 0.13 -0.56 15.65
CA LYS A 40 -0.91 0.03 16.47
C LYS A 40 -1.30 1.41 15.92
N GLU A 41 -2.55 1.77 16.13
CA GLU A 41 -3.07 3.08 15.72
C GLU A 41 -2.28 4.25 16.32
N CYS A 42 -1.76 4.10 17.55
CA CYS A 42 -0.92 5.11 18.20
C CYS A 42 0.38 5.39 17.42
N ASP A 43 1.01 4.35 16.90
CA ASP A 43 2.27 4.43 16.17
C ASP A 43 2.05 5.15 14.83
N ILE A 44 0.96 4.81 14.15
CA ILE A 44 0.51 5.51 12.94
C ILE A 44 0.30 7.00 13.22
N LYS A 45 -0.43 7.33 14.30
CA LYS A 45 -0.65 8.74 14.68
C LYS A 45 0.66 9.47 15.00
N GLU A 46 1.62 8.78 15.62
CA GLU A 46 2.93 9.35 15.93
C GLU A 46 3.75 9.62 14.66
N TYR A 47 3.73 8.72 13.66
CA TYR A 47 4.38 8.97 12.37
C TYR A 47 3.83 10.24 11.71
N PHE A 48 2.51 10.41 11.66
CA PHE A 48 1.90 11.61 11.08
C PHE A 48 2.30 12.89 11.83
N LYS A 49 2.33 12.86 13.16
CA LYS A 49 2.77 14.01 13.98
C LYS A 49 4.24 14.37 13.79
N LYS A 50 5.11 13.39 13.54
CA LYS A 50 6.54 13.62 13.25
C LYS A 50 6.77 14.10 11.81
N SER A 51 5.99 13.58 10.88
CA SER A 51 6.17 13.79 9.44
C SER A 51 5.51 15.09 8.92
N ILE A 52 4.43 15.53 9.56
CA ILE A 52 3.65 16.69 9.11
C ILE A 52 3.77 17.79 10.14
N ILE A 53 4.39 18.91 9.75
CA ILE A 53 4.59 20.06 10.60
C ILE A 53 3.23 20.68 10.97
N SER A 54 3.04 20.97 12.25
CA SER A 54 1.86 21.67 12.78
C SER A 54 0.53 21.00 12.43
N ILE A 55 0.42 19.68 12.61
CA ILE A 55 -0.85 18.95 12.45
C ILE A 55 -1.89 19.46 13.46
N LYS A 56 -3.05 19.90 12.96
CA LYS A 56 -4.16 20.46 13.77
C LYS A 56 -5.16 19.37 14.14
N SER A 57 -5.57 18.56 13.15
CA SER A 57 -6.45 17.42 13.35
C SER A 57 -5.91 16.18 12.64
N LEU A 58 -6.17 15.00 13.22
CA LEU A 58 -5.81 13.71 12.64
C LEU A 58 -6.85 12.68 13.03
N GLN A 59 -7.51 12.09 12.05
CA GLN A 59 -8.51 11.03 12.22
C GLN A 59 -8.19 9.87 11.30
N LEU A 60 -8.34 8.66 11.83
CA LEU A 60 -8.17 7.42 11.10
C LEU A 60 -9.55 6.75 10.94
N ALA A 61 -9.86 6.33 9.70
CA ALA A 61 -11.12 5.66 9.36
C ALA A 61 -11.14 4.20 9.83
N LYS A 62 -12.13 3.41 9.43
CA LYS A 62 -12.12 1.97 9.69
C LYS A 62 -10.98 1.29 8.92
N THR A 63 -10.33 0.32 9.57
CA THR A 63 -9.30 -0.52 8.96
C THR A 63 -9.90 -1.61 8.09
N GLU A 64 -9.33 -1.81 6.91
CA GLU A 64 -9.63 -2.89 5.98
C GLU A 64 -8.38 -3.77 5.80
N LYS A 65 -8.55 -5.06 5.49
CA LYS A 65 -7.44 -5.98 5.21
C LYS A 65 -7.27 -6.14 3.71
N CYS A 66 -6.03 -6.11 3.22
CA CYS A 66 -5.71 -6.33 1.81
C CYS A 66 -4.35 -7.03 1.65
N LEU A 67 -4.03 -7.40 0.40
CA LEU A 67 -2.71 -7.90 0.02
C LEU A 67 -1.89 -6.79 -0.62
N CYS A 68 -0.60 -6.70 -0.30
CA CYS A 68 0.29 -5.67 -0.82
C CYS A 68 1.55 -6.26 -1.46
N PHE A 69 1.87 -5.78 -2.67
CA PHE A 69 3.05 -6.11 -3.43
C PHE A 69 3.99 -4.92 -3.42
N VAL A 70 5.19 -5.11 -2.88
CA VAL A 70 6.22 -4.06 -2.75
C VAL A 70 7.47 -4.52 -3.45
N ASN A 71 8.13 -3.60 -4.17
CA ASN A 71 9.42 -3.88 -4.78
C ASN A 71 10.52 -3.83 -3.69
N PRO A 72 11.22 -4.94 -3.39
CA PRO A 72 12.25 -4.95 -2.35
C PRO A 72 13.47 -4.11 -2.73
N ASP A 73 13.73 -3.92 -4.02
CA ASP A 73 14.91 -3.24 -4.55
C ASP A 73 14.62 -1.78 -4.89
N ARG A 74 13.46 -1.23 -4.46
CA ARG A 74 13.08 0.14 -4.79
C ARG A 74 14.15 1.11 -4.27
N PRO A 75 14.80 1.88 -5.15
CA PRO A 75 15.67 2.96 -4.71
C PRO A 75 14.84 3.93 -3.87
N THR A 76 15.31 4.26 -2.67
CA THR A 76 14.68 5.23 -1.77
C THR A 76 14.68 6.67 -2.29
N GLU A 77 15.14 6.91 -3.51
CA GLU A 77 15.37 8.23 -4.06
C GLU A 77 14.59 8.46 -5.36
N PHE A 78 13.52 9.24 -5.26
CA PHE A 78 13.26 10.36 -6.16
C PHE A 78 12.15 11.25 -5.58
N TRP A 79 12.50 12.30 -4.83
CA TRP A 79 11.54 13.33 -4.44
C TRP A 79 12.22 14.71 -4.39
N GLU A 80 12.16 15.44 -5.50
CA GLU A 80 12.26 16.90 -5.46
C GLU A 80 10.99 17.41 -4.75
N ASN A 81 11.17 18.00 -3.55
CA ASN A 81 10.17 18.54 -2.60
C ASN A 81 9.97 17.66 -1.36
N SER A 82 10.89 17.79 -0.40
CA SER A 82 10.91 17.09 0.87
C SER A 82 9.68 17.39 1.75
N ASN A 83 8.60 16.63 1.59
CA ASN A 83 7.65 16.40 2.67
C ASN A 83 8.19 15.25 3.52
N LYS A 84 8.36 15.42 4.83
CA LYS A 84 8.96 14.38 5.70
C LYS A 84 8.15 13.07 5.76
N ILE A 85 6.94 13.05 5.21
CA ILE A 85 6.15 11.82 5.04
C ILE A 85 6.89 10.79 4.17
N ASP A 86 7.69 11.25 3.20
CA ASP A 86 8.45 10.41 2.28
C ASP A 86 9.58 9.66 3.00
N GLU A 87 9.95 10.03 4.22
CA GLU A 87 10.91 9.28 5.05
C GLU A 87 10.33 7.92 5.47
N HIS A 88 9.02 7.89 5.76
CA HIS A 88 8.31 6.74 6.33
C HIS A 88 7.46 5.98 5.32
N TRP A 89 7.08 6.61 4.21
CA TRP A 89 6.12 6.06 3.25
C TRP A 89 6.63 6.14 1.81
N ILE A 90 6.03 5.32 0.94
CA ILE A 90 6.23 5.34 -0.51
C ILE A 90 4.88 5.40 -1.21
N ASP A 91 4.87 5.90 -2.44
CA ASP A 91 3.65 5.95 -3.24
C ASP A 91 3.30 4.58 -3.85
N GLY A 92 1.99 4.29 -3.86
CA GLY A 92 1.40 3.08 -4.41
C GLY A 92 -0.06 3.27 -4.82
N LYS A 93 -0.62 2.26 -5.48
CA LYS A 93 -2.00 2.22 -6.00
C LYS A 93 -2.77 1.10 -5.33
N THR A 94 -4.09 1.26 -5.25
CA THR A 94 -4.98 0.16 -4.88
C THR A 94 -5.82 -0.28 -6.08
N TYR A 95 -6.01 -1.60 -6.19
CA TYR A 95 -6.75 -2.27 -7.24
C TYR A 95 -7.86 -3.13 -6.64
N LEU A 96 -9.04 -3.12 -7.26
CA LEU A 96 -10.07 -4.14 -7.06
C LEU A 96 -9.95 -5.17 -8.18
N ILE A 97 -9.87 -6.44 -7.81
CA ILE A 97 -9.77 -7.55 -8.74
C ILE A 97 -10.92 -8.49 -8.49
N GLU A 98 -11.74 -8.72 -9.51
CA GLU A 98 -12.70 -9.81 -9.52
C GLU A 98 -12.15 -10.95 -10.38
N TYR A 99 -12.14 -12.16 -9.83
CA TYR A 99 -11.66 -13.35 -10.52
C TYR A 99 -12.54 -14.55 -10.22
N LYS A 100 -12.47 -15.54 -11.10
CA LYS A 100 -13.14 -16.82 -10.95
C LYS A 100 -12.15 -17.89 -10.52
N LYS A 101 -12.51 -18.63 -9.49
CA LYS A 101 -11.83 -19.85 -9.08
C LYS A 101 -12.85 -20.96 -9.00
N ASP A 102 -12.58 -22.04 -9.72
CA ASP A 102 -13.53 -23.12 -9.97
C ASP A 102 -14.85 -22.58 -10.53
N THR A 103 -15.93 -22.65 -9.75
CA THR A 103 -17.26 -22.13 -10.09
C THR A 103 -17.60 -20.83 -9.37
N GLU A 104 -16.76 -20.37 -8.45
CA GLU A 104 -17.04 -19.24 -7.56
C GLU A 104 -16.37 -17.95 -8.03
N LYS A 105 -17.06 -16.83 -7.79
CA LYS A 105 -16.54 -15.49 -8.01
C LYS A 105 -15.94 -14.97 -6.71
N HIS A 106 -14.77 -14.38 -6.80
CA HIS A 106 -14.06 -13.81 -5.68
C HIS A 106 -13.64 -12.37 -6.00
N CYS A 107 -13.61 -11.54 -4.95
CA CYS A 107 -13.09 -10.19 -5.03
C CYS A 107 -11.89 -10.04 -4.09
N LEU A 108 -10.86 -9.38 -4.56
CA LEU A 108 -9.64 -9.10 -3.81
C LEU A 108 -9.24 -7.64 -4.00
N VAL A 109 -8.95 -6.97 -2.89
CA VAL A 109 -8.30 -5.65 -2.92
C VAL A 109 -6.80 -5.87 -2.81
N VAL A 110 -6.07 -5.35 -3.78
CA VAL A 110 -4.61 -5.43 -3.87
C VAL A 110 -4.01 -4.04 -3.82
N VAL A 111 -2.85 -3.92 -3.18
CA VAL A 111 -2.03 -2.72 -3.16
C VAL A 111 -0.75 -3.00 -3.95
N LEU A 112 -0.35 -2.06 -4.81
CA LEU A 112 0.83 -2.18 -5.64
C LEU A 112 1.72 -0.94 -5.49
N ASP A 113 3.01 -1.16 -5.23
CA ASP A 113 4.04 -0.14 -5.36
C ASP A 113 4.10 0.42 -6.80
N TYR A 114 4.20 1.74 -6.97
CA TYR A 114 4.26 2.39 -8.31
C TYR A 114 5.42 2.00 -9.20
N THR A 115 6.48 1.41 -8.65
CA THR A 115 7.61 0.90 -9.43
C THR A 115 7.34 -0.49 -10.00
N LEU A 116 6.23 -1.12 -9.61
CA LEU A 116 5.79 -2.40 -10.11
C LEU A 116 4.67 -2.21 -11.13
N GLU A 117 4.71 -3.04 -12.16
CA GLU A 117 3.64 -3.14 -13.14
C GLU A 117 2.55 -4.11 -12.63
N LYS A 118 1.31 -3.88 -13.04
CA LYS A 118 0.12 -4.65 -12.59
C LYS A 118 0.20 -6.13 -12.96
N GLU A 119 1.01 -6.49 -13.97
CA GLU A 119 1.28 -7.86 -14.39
C GLU A 119 1.88 -8.71 -13.27
N VAL A 120 2.57 -8.10 -12.29
CA VAL A 120 3.04 -8.79 -11.08
C VAL A 120 1.87 -9.40 -10.30
N ILE A 121 0.74 -8.70 -10.24
CA ILE A 121 -0.45 -9.18 -9.54
C ILE A 121 -1.07 -10.35 -10.30
N ILE A 122 -1.19 -10.21 -11.63
CA ILE A 122 -1.73 -11.26 -12.51
C ILE A 122 -0.89 -12.54 -12.40
N ASP A 123 0.43 -12.41 -12.54
CA ASP A 123 1.39 -13.51 -12.38
C ASP A 123 1.18 -14.19 -11.02
N TYR A 124 1.03 -13.44 -9.93
CA TYR A 124 0.79 -14.02 -8.61
C TYR A 124 -0.52 -14.81 -8.53
N LEU A 125 -1.62 -14.24 -9.03
CA LEU A 125 -2.95 -14.87 -8.96
C LEU A 125 -2.99 -16.17 -9.75
N GLU A 126 -2.45 -16.18 -10.98
CA GLU A 126 -2.40 -17.37 -11.83
C GLU A 126 -1.55 -18.48 -11.23
N HIS A 127 -0.37 -18.15 -10.70
CA HIS A 127 0.59 -19.15 -10.24
C HIS A 127 0.36 -19.62 -8.80
N ASN A 128 -0.23 -18.80 -7.93
CA ASN A 128 -0.38 -19.13 -6.50
C ASN A 128 -1.83 -19.40 -6.08
N LEU A 129 -2.80 -18.68 -6.64
CA LEU A 129 -4.21 -18.89 -6.30
C LEU A 129 -4.92 -19.89 -7.22
N LEU A 130 -4.27 -20.27 -8.33
CA LEU A 130 -4.77 -21.19 -9.35
C LEU A 130 -6.15 -20.75 -9.88
N ILE A 131 -6.23 -19.48 -10.26
CA ILE A 131 -7.47 -18.89 -10.79
C ILE A 131 -7.73 -19.39 -12.22
N ASN A 132 -9.00 -19.48 -12.62
CA ASN A 132 -9.36 -19.85 -13.98
C ASN A 132 -9.36 -18.64 -14.92
N GLU A 133 -9.79 -17.49 -14.40
CA GLU A 133 -10.07 -16.30 -15.20
C GLU A 133 -10.07 -15.05 -14.31
N ILE A 134 -9.47 -13.95 -14.78
CA ILE A 134 -9.67 -12.61 -14.22
C ILE A 134 -10.85 -11.98 -14.97
N LEU A 135 -11.89 -11.59 -14.24
CA LEU A 135 -13.09 -10.99 -14.81
C LEU A 135 -12.89 -9.49 -15.06
N PHE A 136 -12.29 -8.79 -14.09
CA PHE A 136 -11.80 -7.42 -14.30
C PHE A 136 -10.75 -7.03 -13.24
N MET A 137 -10.02 -5.95 -13.52
CA MET A 137 -9.09 -5.31 -12.61
C MET A 137 -9.15 -3.79 -12.78
N ASP A 138 -9.62 -3.10 -11.74
CA ASP A 138 -9.81 -1.65 -11.75
C ASP A 138 -8.93 -0.95 -10.72
N GLU A 139 -8.29 0.15 -11.11
CA GLU A 139 -7.57 1.04 -10.22
C GLU A 139 -8.58 1.88 -9.41
N LEU A 140 -8.49 1.85 -8.08
CA LEU A 140 -9.41 2.58 -7.20
C LEU A 140 -8.87 3.94 -6.78
N SER A 141 -7.58 3.99 -6.40
CA SER A 141 -7.02 5.13 -5.68
C SER A 141 -5.49 5.10 -5.60
N ASN A 142 -4.93 6.28 -5.36
CA ASN A 142 -3.56 6.45 -4.91
C ASN A 142 -3.49 6.30 -3.38
N CYS A 143 -2.41 5.70 -2.89
CA CYS A 143 -2.17 5.48 -1.47
C CYS A 143 -0.71 5.74 -1.10
N TRP A 144 -0.45 5.75 0.21
CA TRP A 144 0.88 5.66 0.79
C TRP A 144 1.08 4.28 1.39
N ILE A 145 2.20 3.64 1.11
CA ILE A 145 2.60 2.34 1.67
C ILE A 145 3.74 2.58 2.66
N LYS A 146 3.61 2.07 3.89
CA LYS A 146 4.66 2.21 4.89
C LYS A 146 5.89 1.47 4.40
N LYS A 147 7.05 2.12 4.45
CA LYS A 147 8.32 1.45 4.13
C LYS A 147 8.53 0.28 5.08
N ILE A 148 8.91 -0.85 4.51
CA ILE A 148 9.35 -2.01 5.28
C ILE A 148 10.82 -1.73 5.64
N ASN A 149 11.12 -1.49 6.91
CA ASN A 149 12.51 -1.30 7.34
C ASN A 149 13.29 -2.60 7.11
N SER A 150 14.49 -2.52 6.54
CA SER A 150 15.36 -3.68 6.31
C SER A 150 15.75 -4.46 7.58
N ASN A 151 15.51 -3.88 8.76
CA ASN A 151 15.71 -4.52 10.07
C ASN A 151 14.50 -5.32 10.57
N GLU A 152 13.33 -5.19 9.95
CA GLU A 152 12.12 -5.97 10.28
C GLU A 152 12.04 -7.19 9.35
N LYS A 153 12.98 -8.12 9.49
CA LYS A 153 12.74 -9.48 8.98
C LYS A 153 11.62 -10.06 9.82
N VAL A 154 10.47 -10.25 9.17
CA VAL A 154 9.31 -10.99 9.66
C VAL A 154 9.82 -12.26 10.34
N SER A 155 9.65 -12.32 11.66
CA SER A 155 9.95 -13.48 12.49
C SER A 155 8.90 -14.57 12.29
#